data_AF-A0A137NV67-F1
#
_entry.id   AF-A0A137NV67-F1
#
_cell.length_a   1.000
_cell.length_b   1.000
_cell.length_c   1.000
_cell.angle_alpha   90.00
_cell.angle_beta   90.00
_cell.angle_gamma   90.00
#
_symmetry.space_group_name_H-M   'P 1'
#
loop_
_entity.id
_entity.type
_entity.pdbx_description
1 polymer ?
#
loop_
_entity_poly.entity_id
_entity_poly.type
_entity_poly.pdbx_seq_one_letter_code
_entity_poly.pdbx_strand_id
1 'polypeptide(L)'
;MAVESLDVITLKSIGKHTSTIIWLHGLGESRDGWTDIDLNLRKKFSSSKFIFPIAPIRNNGFYGNRELPSWFNVTCRENIGKIEDPKGLNESTLKN
;
A
#
# COMPACT_ATOMS: atom_id res chain seq x y z
N MET A 1 -1.59 23.16 -5.71
CA MET A 1 -1.02 21.86 -6.12
C MET A 1 -2.01 20.81 -5.67
N ALA A 2 -2.70 20.14 -6.59
CA ALA A 2 -3.64 19.09 -6.23
C ALA A 2 -2.84 17.94 -5.63
N VAL A 3 -3.19 17.52 -4.41
CA VAL A 3 -2.69 16.27 -3.87
C VAL A 3 -3.35 15.18 -4.70
N GLU A 4 -2.58 14.46 -5.52
CA GLU A 4 -3.10 13.29 -6.20
C GLU A 4 -3.50 12.26 -5.15
N SER A 5 -4.77 11.89 -5.15
CA SER A 5 -5.29 10.78 -4.37
C SER A 5 -4.46 9.54 -4.67
N LEU A 6 -4.12 8.74 -3.64
CA LEU A 6 -3.46 7.45 -3.83
C LEU A 6 -4.17 6.66 -4.93
N ASP A 7 -3.42 6.19 -5.91
CA ASP A 7 -3.98 5.32 -6.92
C ASP A 7 -4.35 3.99 -6.26
N VAL A 8 -5.63 3.58 -6.35
CA VAL A 8 -6.17 2.40 -5.67
C VAL A 8 -6.89 1.47 -6.63
N ILE A 9 -6.65 0.16 -6.50
CA ILE A 9 -7.53 -0.86 -7.08
C ILE A 9 -8.59 -1.22 -6.05
N THR A 10 -9.86 -1.13 -6.44
CA THR A 10 -10.99 -1.54 -5.59
C THR A 10 -11.72 -2.72 -6.23
N LEU A 11 -11.76 -3.84 -5.52
CA LEU A 11 -12.57 -4.98 -5.88
C LEU A 11 -13.82 -5.01 -5.02
N LYS A 12 -14.99 -4.84 -5.65
CA LYS A 12 -16.28 -4.90 -4.97
C LYS A 12 -16.51 -6.29 -4.35
N SER A 13 -17.26 -6.30 -3.25
CA SER A 13 -17.75 -7.55 -2.67
C SER A 13 -18.60 -8.30 -3.67
N ILE A 14 -18.56 -9.63 -3.59
CA ILE A 14 -19.36 -10.50 -4.46
C ILE A 14 -20.82 -10.51 -3.98
N GLY A 15 -21.02 -10.59 -2.66
CA GLY A 15 -22.32 -10.52 -2.00
C GLY A 15 -22.57 -9.16 -1.34
N LYS A 16 -23.53 -9.14 -0.42
CA LYS A 16 -23.86 -7.95 0.38
C LYS A 16 -22.61 -7.48 1.14
N HIS A 17 -22.21 -6.25 0.91
CA HIS A 17 -21.04 -5.66 1.56
C HIS A 17 -21.27 -5.48 3.06
N THR A 18 -20.39 -6.05 3.88
CA THR A 18 -20.43 -5.90 5.35
C THR A 18 -19.05 -5.58 5.96
N SER A 19 -17.98 -5.81 5.22
CA SER A 19 -16.60 -5.59 5.68
C SER A 19 -15.70 -5.08 4.55
N THR A 20 -14.60 -4.42 4.91
CA THR A 20 -13.58 -3.98 3.93
C THR A 20 -12.21 -4.46 4.38
N ILE A 21 -11.46 -5.03 3.45
CA ILE A 21 -10.07 -5.42 3.63
C ILE A 21 -9.21 -4.43 2.84
N ILE A 22 -8.26 -3.80 3.51
CA ILE A 22 -7.27 -2.90 2.89
C ILE A 22 -5.92 -3.60 2.98
N TRP A 23 -5.29 -3.83 1.83
CA TRP A 23 -4.05 -4.60 1.75
C TRP A 23 -2.91 -3.72 1.25
N LEU A 24 -1.94 -3.45 2.12
CA LEU A 24 -0.75 -2.67 1.76
C LEU A 24 0.35 -3.64 1.32
N HIS A 25 0.85 -3.45 0.10
CA HIS A 25 1.96 -4.25 -0.43
C HIS A 25 3.29 -3.92 0.27
N GLY A 26 4.29 -4.80 0.07
CA GLY A 26 5.64 -4.63 0.60
C GLY A 26 6.47 -3.56 -0.12
N LEU A 27 7.65 -3.26 0.42
CA LEU A 27 8.58 -2.29 -0.15
C LEU A 27 9.00 -2.68 -1.57
N GLY A 28 8.81 -1.78 -2.53
CA GLY A 28 9.17 -1.99 -3.93
C GLY A 28 8.24 -2.91 -4.73
N GLU A 29 7.18 -3.43 -4.12
CA GLU A 29 6.17 -4.25 -4.80
C GLU A 29 5.13 -3.40 -5.53
N SER A 30 4.40 -4.03 -6.47
CA SER A 30 3.17 -3.47 -7.05
C SER A 30 1.94 -4.01 -6.32
N ARG A 31 0.85 -3.24 -6.33
CA ARG A 31 -0.49 -3.70 -5.93
C ARG A 31 -1.05 -4.79 -6.84
N ASP A 32 -0.61 -4.87 -8.11
CA ASP A 32 -1.17 -5.81 -9.10
C ASP A 32 -0.84 -7.27 -8.75
N GLY A 33 0.31 -7.52 -8.12
CA GLY A 33 0.68 -8.87 -7.67
C GLY A 33 -0.29 -9.46 -6.64
N TRP A 34 -1.11 -8.62 -6.00
CA TRP A 34 -2.07 -9.01 -4.98
C TRP A 34 -3.50 -9.17 -5.51
N THR A 35 -3.80 -8.67 -6.71
CA THR A 35 -5.13 -8.84 -7.31
C THR A 35 -5.39 -10.26 -7.79
N ASP A 36 -4.33 -10.98 -8.19
CA ASP A 36 -4.42 -12.36 -8.69
C ASP A 36 -4.53 -13.41 -7.57
N ILE A 37 -3.92 -13.14 -6.42
CA ILE A 37 -4.03 -13.96 -5.19
C ILE A 37 -5.50 -14.09 -4.73
N ASP A 38 -6.37 -13.20 -5.21
CA ASP A 38 -7.67 -12.91 -4.63
C ASP A 38 -8.84 -13.81 -5.11
N LEU A 39 -8.70 -14.61 -6.17
CA LEU A 39 -9.85 -15.40 -6.66
C LEU A 39 -10.42 -16.38 -5.62
N ASN A 40 -9.56 -17.03 -4.85
CA ASN A 40 -9.99 -17.95 -3.78
C ASN A 40 -10.34 -17.20 -2.48
N LEU A 41 -9.64 -16.09 -2.20
CA LEU A 41 -9.87 -15.30 -1.00
C LEU A 41 -11.21 -14.54 -1.07
N ARG A 42 -11.55 -13.96 -2.22
CA ARG A 42 -12.87 -13.33 -2.46
C ARG A 42 -14.03 -14.28 -2.32
N LYS A 43 -13.86 -15.56 -2.69
CA LYS A 43 -14.89 -16.58 -2.48
C LYS A 43 -15.13 -16.84 -0.99
N LYS A 44 -14.06 -16.93 -0.19
CA LYS A 44 -14.15 -17.09 1.27
C LYS A 44 -14.71 -15.85 1.96
N PHE A 45 -14.35 -14.66 1.48
CA PHE A 45 -14.75 -13.38 2.01
C PHE A 45 -15.73 -12.66 1.08
N SER A 46 -16.81 -13.34 0.66
CA SER A 46 -17.76 -12.85 -0.34
C SER A 46 -18.44 -11.53 0.04
N SER A 47 -18.56 -11.24 1.34
CA SER A 47 -19.14 -9.99 1.86
C SER A 47 -18.11 -8.86 2.04
N SER A 48 -16.83 -9.11 1.71
CA SER A 48 -15.76 -8.13 1.82
C SER A 48 -15.48 -7.43 0.50
N LYS A 49 -15.35 -6.10 0.55
CA LYS A 49 -14.69 -5.30 -0.49
C LYS A 49 -13.18 -5.32 -0.23
N PHE A 50 -12.37 -5.38 -1.26
CA PHE A 50 -10.92 -5.31 -1.16
C PHE A 50 -10.41 -4.00 -1.77
N ILE A 51 -9.43 -3.37 -1.10
CA ILE A 51 -8.77 -2.16 -1.55
C ILE A 51 -7.26 -2.40 -1.53
N PHE A 52 -6.62 -2.20 -2.69
CA PHE A 52 -5.18 -2.35 -2.88
C PHE A 52 -4.60 -1.00 -3.31
N PRO A 53 -4.15 -0.16 -2.37
CA PRO A 53 -3.47 1.08 -2.70
C PRO A 53 -2.05 0.81 -3.22
N ILE A 54 -1.54 1.68 -4.10
CA ILE A 54 -0.10 1.73 -4.43
C ILE A 54 0.59 2.80 -3.59
N ALA A 55 1.77 2.48 -3.08
CA ALA A 55 2.61 3.43 -2.38
C ALA A 55 3.17 4.50 -3.35
N PRO A 56 3.29 5.77 -2.93
CA PRO A 56 3.98 6.79 -3.72
C PRO A 56 5.40 6.39 -4.08
N ILE A 57 5.82 6.72 -5.30
CA ILE A 57 7.22 6.61 -5.72
C ILE A 57 8.03 7.63 -4.93
N ARG A 58 9.06 7.15 -4.23
CA ARG A 58 9.98 8.02 -3.49
C ARG A 58 11.37 7.40 -3.44
N ASN A 59 12.34 8.26 -3.16
CA ASN A 59 13.71 7.86 -2.91
C ASN A 59 13.81 7.07 -1.59
N ASN A 60 14.31 5.85 -1.64
CA ASN A 60 14.43 4.98 -0.48
C ASN A 60 15.90 4.62 -0.18
N GLY A 61 16.36 4.95 1.04
CA GLY A 61 17.74 4.77 1.47
C GLY A 61 18.20 3.31 1.53
N PHE A 62 17.30 2.38 1.83
CA PHE A 62 17.59 0.95 1.96
C PHE A 62 18.08 0.34 0.65
N TYR A 63 17.59 0.85 -0.48
CA TYR A 63 17.99 0.40 -1.82
C TYR A 63 18.99 1.34 -2.50
N GLY A 64 19.81 2.06 -1.72
CA GLY A 64 20.84 2.94 -2.26
C GLY A 64 20.26 4.17 -2.94
N ASN A 65 19.24 4.77 -2.31
CA ASN A 65 18.56 5.97 -2.77
C ASN A 65 17.87 5.85 -4.15
N ARG A 66 17.31 4.67 -4.45
CA ARG A 66 16.52 4.43 -5.67
C ARG A 66 15.08 4.89 -5.50
N GLU A 67 14.45 5.30 -6.60
CA GLU A 67 13.01 5.58 -6.65
C GLU A 67 12.22 4.28 -6.84
N LEU A 68 11.36 3.97 -5.89
CA LEU A 68 10.47 2.80 -5.92
C LEU A 68 9.22 3.04 -5.08
N PRO A 69 8.14 2.25 -5.28
CA PRO A 69 6.96 2.30 -4.42
C PRO A 69 7.33 2.05 -2.96
N SER A 70 7.11 3.05 -2.10
CA SER A 70 7.45 2.97 -0.69
C SER A 70 6.49 3.81 0.16
N TRP A 71 6.04 3.30 1.30
CA TRP A 71 5.12 4.00 2.20
C TRP A 71 5.82 5.05 3.08
N PHE A 72 7.11 4.86 3.33
CA PHE A 72 7.98 5.74 4.11
C PHE A 72 9.44 5.39 3.80
N ASN A 73 10.36 6.33 4.01
CA ASN A 73 11.77 6.09 3.77
C ASN A 73 12.34 5.12 4.81
N VAL A 74 13.02 4.08 4.34
CA VAL A 74 13.78 3.14 5.18
C VAL A 74 15.25 3.42 4.90
N THR A 75 16.04 3.74 5.94
CA THR A 75 17.39 4.30 5.76
C THR A 75 18.52 3.27 5.81
N CYS A 76 18.47 2.24 6.69
CA CYS A 76 19.41 1.11 6.61
C CYS A 76 18.91 -0.16 7.34
N ARG A 77 19.50 -1.32 6.97
CA ARG A 77 19.18 -2.63 7.55
C ARG A 77 19.69 -2.80 9.00
N GLU A 78 20.76 -2.10 9.36
CA GLU A 78 21.40 -2.18 10.69
C GLU A 78 20.67 -1.36 11.76
N ASN A 79 19.79 -0.44 11.34
CA ASN A 79 19.05 0.48 12.21
C ASN A 79 17.53 0.42 11.98
N ILE A 80 17.02 -0.74 11.54
CA ILE A 80 15.57 -0.96 11.42
C ILE A 80 14.91 -0.64 12.77
N GLY A 81 13.96 0.29 12.76
CA GLY A 81 13.22 0.74 13.94
C GLY A 81 13.94 1.77 14.82
N LYS A 82 15.17 2.19 14.50
CA LYS A 82 15.87 3.26 15.25
C LYS A 82 15.72 4.64 14.63
N ILE A 83 15.47 4.69 13.32
CA ILE A 83 15.22 5.92 12.58
C ILE A 83 13.82 5.79 11.99
N GLU A 84 12.92 6.66 12.43
CA GLU A 84 11.55 6.74 11.95
C GLU A 84 11.43 7.83 10.88
N ASP A 85 10.49 7.64 9.94
CA ASP A 85 10.11 8.64 8.93
C ASP A 85 8.63 9.02 9.10
N PRO A 86 8.28 9.79 10.15
CA PRO A 86 6.90 10.20 10.39
C PRO A 86 6.38 11.12 9.26
N LYS A 87 7.27 11.85 8.58
CA LYS A 87 6.92 12.70 7.45
C LYS A 87 6.45 11.86 6.27
N GLY A 88 7.25 10.87 5.85
CA GLY A 88 6.89 9.97 4.76
C GLY A 88 5.62 9.16 5.05
N LEU A 89 5.42 8.75 6.31
CA LEU A 89 4.18 8.10 6.72
C LEU A 89 2.97 9.04 6.58
N ASN A 90 3.08 10.28 7.06
CA ASN A 90 2.02 11.29 6.92
C ASN A 90 1.72 11.62 5.45
N GLU A 91 2.72 11.66 4.59
CA GLU A 91 2.53 11.86 3.15
C GLU A 91 1.80 10.70 2.47
N SER A 92 1.86 9.50 3.06
CA SER A 92 1.11 8.32 2.64
C SER A 92 -0.31 8.24 3.20
N THR A 93 -0.75 9.23 3.96
CA THR A 93 -2.14 9.34 4.39
C THR A 93 -3.00 10.02 3.32
N LEU A 94 -4.31 9.75 3.34
CA LEU A 94 -5.26 10.54 2.55
C LEU A 94 -5.24 11.98 3.07
N LYS A 95 -4.78 12.93 2.25
CA LYS A 95 -4.89 14.36 2.57
C LYS A 95 -6.28 14.82 2.16
N ASN A 96 -7.10 15.18 3.15
CA ASN A 96 -8.41 15.80 2.96
C ASN A 96 -8.26 17.26 2.51
#